data_AF-W0IYS8-F1
#
_entry.id   AF-W0IYS8-F1
#
_cell.length_a   1.000
_cell.length_b   1.000
_cell.length_c   1.000
_cell.angle_alpha   90.00
_cell.angle_beta   90.00
_cell.angle_gamma   90.00
#
_symmetry.space_group_name_H-M   'P 1'
#
loop_
_entity.id
_entity.type
_entity.pdbx_description
1 polymer ?
#
loop_
_entity_poly.entity_id
_entity_poly.type
_entity_poly.pdbx_seq_one_letter_code
_entity_poly.pdbx_strand_id
1 'polypeptide(L)'
;MTLIIRDSLVNPPTWFASFRDLTLYCNVFLKDDIVIESEDPDPYVRWMRPRGGMDFVEDFVRPGSEDGVRLDTEHNYPRSVITDRIAPENVHRLIGMIRGCRGL
;
A
#
# COMPACT_ATOMS: atom_id res chain seq x y z
N MET A 1 -8.68 0.47 10.05
CA MET A 1 -7.27 0.26 10.48
C MET A 1 -6.42 0.73 9.32
N THR A 2 -5.26 1.32 9.58
CA THR A 2 -4.48 1.93 8.50
C THR A 2 -3.61 0.87 7.80
N LEU A 3 -3.71 0.79 6.47
CA LEU A 3 -2.70 0.14 5.64
C LEU A 3 -1.78 1.23 5.11
N ILE A 4 -0.50 1.12 5.47
CA ILE A 4 0.53 2.09 5.13
C ILE A 4 1.38 1.46 4.02
N ILE A 5 1.36 2.02 2.81
CA ILE A 5 2.10 1.48 1.67
C ILE A 5 3.32 2.37 1.41
N ARG A 6 4.50 1.76 1.31
CA ARG A 6 5.72 2.49 0.92
C ARG A 6 5.61 3.05 -0.49
N ASP A 7 6.00 4.31 -0.66
CA ASP A 7 5.99 5.01 -1.95
C ASP A 7 6.65 4.25 -3.12
N SER A 8 7.77 3.57 -2.87
CA SER A 8 8.49 2.74 -3.84
C SER A 8 7.66 1.59 -4.44
N LEU A 9 6.54 1.22 -3.81
CA LEU A 9 5.63 0.17 -4.28
C LEU A 9 4.52 0.70 -5.19
N VAL A 10 4.46 2.00 -5.48
CA VAL A 10 3.42 2.61 -6.34
C VAL A 10 3.73 2.47 -7.83
N ASN A 11 5.00 2.65 -8.19
CA ASN A 11 5.48 2.72 -9.56
C ASN A 11 6.20 1.42 -9.97
N PRO A 12 6.56 1.23 -11.25
CA PRO A 12 7.30 0.05 -11.68
C PRO A 12 8.54 -0.20 -10.80
N PRO A 13 8.79 -1.45 -10.35
CA PRO A 13 8.30 -2.71 -10.93
C PRO A 13 6.90 -3.18 -10.48
N THR A 14 6.18 -2.43 -9.65
CA THR A 14 4.78 -2.72 -9.35
C THR A 14 3.90 -2.62 -10.59
N TRP A 15 3.02 -3.61 -10.76
CA TRP A 15 1.92 -3.57 -11.71
C TRP A 15 0.81 -2.70 -11.15
N PHE A 16 0.60 -1.55 -11.77
CA PHE A 16 -0.33 -0.55 -11.25
C PHE A 16 -1.79 -1.06 -11.15
N ALA A 17 -2.21 -1.97 -12.04
CA ALA A 17 -3.51 -2.63 -11.93
C ALA A 17 -3.60 -3.44 -10.63
N SER A 18 -2.56 -4.21 -10.31
CA SER A 18 -2.47 -4.99 -9.07
C SER A 18 -2.41 -4.12 -7.82
N PHE A 19 -1.75 -2.96 -7.89
CA PHE A 19 -1.81 -1.95 -6.82
C PHE A 19 -3.25 -1.45 -6.60
N ARG A 20 -3.99 -1.14 -7.68
CA ARG A 20 -5.40 -0.74 -7.58
C ARG A 20 -6.27 -1.85 -7.03
N ASP A 21 -6.07 -3.10 -7.45
CA ASP A 21 -6.82 -4.25 -6.94
C ASP A 21 -6.57 -4.47 -5.44
N LEU A 22 -5.32 -4.34 -5.00
CA LEU A 22 -4.94 -4.47 -3.59
C LEU A 22 -5.57 -3.36 -2.74
N THR A 23 -5.45 -2.10 -3.17
CA THR A 23 -5.99 -0.94 -2.45
C THR A 23 -7.52 -0.96 -2.43
N LEU A 24 -8.17 -1.31 -3.54
CA LEU A 24 -9.62 -1.57 -3.60
C LEU A 24 -10.01 -2.64 -2.59
N TYR A 25 -9.29 -3.76 -2.57
CA TYR A 25 -9.65 -4.87 -1.70
C TYR A 25 -9.58 -4.47 -0.22
N CYS A 26 -8.45 -3.87 0.18
CA CYS A 26 -8.22 -3.44 1.55
C CYS A 26 -9.21 -2.34 1.98
N ASN A 27 -9.45 -1.33 1.16
CA ASN A 27 -10.39 -0.27 1.48
C ASN A 27 -11.85 -0.78 1.53
N VAL A 28 -12.31 -1.49 0.50
CA VAL A 28 -13.72 -1.88 0.37
C VAL A 28 -14.08 -3.07 1.25
N PHE A 29 -13.27 -4.12 1.30
CA PHE A 29 -13.61 -5.35 2.03
C PHE A 29 -13.02 -5.38 3.43
N LEU A 30 -11.80 -4.87 3.64
CA LEU A 30 -11.18 -4.84 4.97
C LEU A 30 -11.49 -3.55 5.74
N LYS A 31 -12.08 -2.55 5.09
CA LYS A 31 -12.42 -1.23 5.69
C LYS A 31 -11.17 -0.55 6.23
N ASP A 32 -10.12 -0.58 5.43
CA ASP A 32 -8.85 0.08 5.74
C ASP A 32 -8.78 1.48 5.18
N ASP A 33 -8.22 2.37 5.99
CA ASP A 33 -7.73 3.66 5.55
C ASP A 33 -6.38 3.41 4.88
N ILE A 34 -6.27 3.72 3.59
CA ILE A 34 -5.03 3.47 2.84
C ILE A 34 -4.26 4.78 2.74
N VAL A 35 -3.02 4.76 3.21
CA VAL A 35 -2.11 5.91 3.10
C VAL A 35 -0.81 5.49 2.44
N ILE A 36 -0.18 6.45 1.76
CA ILE A 36 1.15 6.23 1.17
C ILE A 36 2.20 6.94 2.01
N GLU A 37 3.17 6.18 2.49
CA GLU A 37 4.28 6.70 3.26
C GLU A 37 5.38 7.19 2.32
N SER A 38 5.66 8.50 2.33
CA SER A 38 6.67 9.12 1.46
C SER A 38 7.34 10.32 2.10
N GLU A 39 8.64 10.50 1.85
CA GLU A 39 9.34 11.75 2.17
C GLU A 39 9.10 12.83 1.11
N ASP A 40 8.95 12.43 -0.16
CA ASP A 40 8.69 13.30 -1.29
C ASP A 40 7.47 12.77 -2.10
N PRO A 41 6.24 13.13 -1.71
CA PRO A 41 5.02 12.58 -2.31
C PRO A 41 4.74 13.10 -3.73
N ASP A 42 5.32 14.24 -4.10
CA ASP A 42 5.00 14.99 -5.32
C ASP A 42 5.11 14.16 -6.61
N PRO A 43 6.20 13.39 -6.84
CA PRO A 43 6.34 12.53 -8.02
C PRO A 43 5.26 11.43 -8.08
N TYR A 44 4.94 10.83 -6.93
CA TYR A 44 3.98 9.73 -6.82
C TYR A 44 2.55 10.21 -7.05
N VAL A 45 2.17 11.35 -6.47
CA VAL A 45 0.88 11.98 -6.70
C VAL A 45 0.68 12.29 -8.19
N ARG A 46 1.69 12.85 -8.86
CA ARG A 46 1.65 13.15 -10.30
C ARG A 46 1.52 11.89 -11.15
N TRP A 47 2.14 10.78 -10.73
CA TRP A 47 2.03 9.49 -11.41
C TRP A 47 0.64 8.85 -11.23
N MET A 48 0.10 8.86 -10.02
CA MET A 48 -1.12 8.15 -9.66
C MET A 48 -2.40 8.85 -10.12
N ARG A 49 -2.47 10.17 -9.97
CA ARG A 49 -3.69 10.95 -10.23
C ARG A 49 -4.30 10.72 -11.62
N PRO A 50 -3.55 10.78 -12.74
CA PRO A 50 -4.13 10.54 -14.07
C PRO A 50 -4.52 9.08 -14.33
N ARG A 51 -4.15 8.14 -13.46
CA ARG A 51 -4.38 6.69 -13.62
C ARG A 51 -5.47 6.14 -12.70
N GLY A 52 -6.12 7.00 -11.89
CA GLY A 52 -7.10 6.56 -10.88
C GLY A 52 -6.45 5.85 -9.69
N GLY A 53 -5.18 6.14 -9.40
CA GLY A 53 -4.49 5.55 -8.24
C GLY A 53 -4.95 6.12 -6.90
N MET A 54 -5.66 7.24 -6.93
CA MET A 54 -6.13 7.93 -5.72
C MET A 54 -7.52 7.47 -5.27
N ASP A 55 -8.21 6.60 -6.00
CA ASP A 55 -9.61 6.24 -5.75
C ASP A 55 -9.84 5.64 -4.34
N PHE A 56 -8.83 4.96 -3.80
CA PHE A 56 -8.88 4.29 -2.49
C PHE A 56 -7.73 4.70 -1.58
N VAL A 57 -7.00 5.77 -1.94
CA VAL A 57 -5.86 6.28 -1.16
C VAL A 57 -6.28 7.61 -0.55
N GLU A 58 -6.31 7.64 0.77
CA GLU A 58 -6.81 8.78 1.55
C GLU A 58 -5.81 9.94 1.53
N ASP A 59 -4.53 9.67 1.80
CA ASP A 59 -3.50 10.70 1.83
C ASP A 59 -2.06 10.14 1.67
N PHE A 60 -1.11 11.05 1.47
CA PHE A 60 0.32 10.81 1.62
C PHE A 60 0.77 11.31 2.99
N VAL A 61 1.45 10.43 3.73
CA VAL A 61 1.88 10.67 5.11
C VAL A 61 3.40 10.60 5.23
N ARG A 62 3.94 11.27 6.25
CA ARG A 62 5.38 11.24 6.51
C ARG A 62 5.78 9.88 7.10
N PRO A 63 7.02 9.41 6.87
CA PRO A 63 7.50 8.19 7.48
C PRO A 63 7.32 8.16 9.00
N GLY A 64 6.67 7.09 9.47
CA GLY A 64 6.43 6.87 10.90
C GLY A 64 5.35 7.73 11.54
N SER A 65 4.58 8.55 10.80
CA SER A 65 3.52 9.37 11.39
C SER A 65 2.23 8.60 11.71
N GLU A 66 1.99 7.48 11.02
CA GLU A 66 0.81 6.64 11.19
C GLU A 66 1.14 5.29 11.84
N ASP A 67 0.19 4.72 12.59
CA ASP A 67 0.26 3.35 13.09
C ASP A 67 -0.70 2.42 12.33
N GLY A 68 -0.24 1.21 12.03
CA GLY A 68 -0.99 0.27 11.21
C GLY A 68 -0.15 -0.89 10.70
N VAL A 69 -0.68 -1.59 9.70
CA VAL A 69 0.06 -2.61 8.96
C VAL A 69 0.83 -1.91 7.85
N ARG A 70 2.14 -2.19 7.76
CA ARG A 70 2.99 -1.63 6.71
C ARG A 70 3.21 -2.62 5.59
N LEU A 71 3.04 -2.18 4.36
CA LEU A 71 3.52 -2.87 3.17
C LEU A 71 4.80 -2.18 2.72
N ASP A 72 5.93 -2.87 2.89
CA ASP A 72 7.26 -2.28 2.79
C ASP A 72 8.18 -3.17 1.94
N THR A 73 9.30 -2.61 1.50
CA THR A 73 10.38 -3.34 0.81
C THR A 73 11.41 -3.89 1.78
N GLU A 74 11.48 -3.35 3.01
CA GLU A 74 12.47 -3.71 4.02
C GLU A 74 11.85 -3.85 5.42
N HIS A 75 12.52 -4.58 6.31
CA HIS A 75 12.05 -4.81 7.69
C HIS A 75 12.38 -3.62 8.62
N ASN A 76 11.80 -2.46 8.34
CA ASN A 76 12.04 -1.24 9.13
C ASN A 76 11.11 -1.12 10.35
N TYR A 77 9.94 -1.75 10.29
CA TYR A 77 8.89 -1.58 11.30
C TYR A 77 8.29 -2.90 11.79
N PRO A 78 7.77 -2.95 13.02
CA PRO A 78 6.95 -4.07 13.48
C PRO A 78 5.63 -4.13 12.68
N ARG A 79 5.06 -5.33 12.52
CA ARG A 79 3.82 -5.59 11.75
C ARG A 79 3.92 -5.13 10.28
N SER A 80 4.98 -5.59 9.61
CA SER A 80 5.24 -5.31 8.20
C SER A 80 5.07 -6.55 7.32
N VAL A 81 4.43 -6.37 6.17
CA VAL A 81 4.38 -7.31 5.06
C VAL A 81 5.44 -6.87 4.06
N ILE A 82 6.41 -7.74 3.78
CA ILE A 82 7.55 -7.40 2.91
C ILE A 82 7.33 -7.94 1.49
N THR A 83 7.52 -7.07 0.50
CA THR A 83 7.47 -7.41 -0.92
C THR A 83 8.33 -6.46 -1.74
N ASP A 84 8.91 -6.96 -2.83
CA ASP A 84 9.69 -6.16 -3.79
C ASP A 84 8.80 -5.35 -4.75
N ARG A 85 7.63 -5.89 -5.06
CA ARG A 85 6.62 -5.28 -5.92
C ARG A 85 5.22 -5.81 -5.62
N ILE A 86 4.20 -5.12 -6.10
CA ILE A 86 2.82 -5.62 -6.16
C ILE A 86 2.54 -6.07 -7.59
N ALA A 87 2.18 -7.33 -7.80
CA ALA A 87 2.00 -7.92 -9.12
C ALA A 87 0.89 -8.98 -9.13
N PRO A 88 0.33 -9.34 -10.31
CA PRO A 88 -0.78 -10.29 -10.37
C PRO A 88 -0.48 -11.62 -9.68
N GLU A 89 0.76 -12.09 -9.79
CA GLU A 89 1.23 -13.34 -9.19
C GLU A 89 1.27 -13.33 -7.66
N ASN A 90 1.28 -12.16 -7.00
CA ASN A 90 1.47 -12.05 -5.56
C ASN A 90 0.35 -11.35 -4.78
N VAL A 91 -0.58 -10.65 -5.44
CA VAL A 91 -1.65 -9.87 -4.77
C VAL A 91 -2.44 -10.71 -3.75
N HIS A 92 -2.86 -11.93 -4.11
CA HIS A 92 -3.62 -12.78 -3.19
C HIS A 92 -2.82 -13.17 -1.94
N ARG A 93 -1.51 -13.42 -2.11
CA ARG A 93 -0.59 -13.69 -0.99
C ARG A 93 -0.47 -12.45 -0.10
N LEU A 94 -0.32 -11.27 -0.69
CA LEU A 94 -0.22 -10.01 0.06
C LEU A 94 -1.49 -9.74 0.88
N ILE A 95 -2.66 -9.94 0.29
CA ILE A 95 -3.95 -9.82 1.01
C ILE A 95 -3.99 -10.78 2.20
N GLY A 96 -3.58 -12.05 2.01
CA GLY A 96 -3.53 -13.02 3.10
C GLY A 96 -2.58 -12.61 4.24
N MET A 97 -1.40 -12.11 3.90
CA MET A 97 -0.44 -11.61 4.89
C MET A 97 -0.96 -10.37 5.63
N ILE A 98 -1.54 -9.42 4.90
CA ILE A 98 -2.16 -8.22 5.48
C ILE A 98 -3.22 -8.65 6.47
N ARG A 99 -4.12 -9.58 6.10
CA ARG A 99 -5.14 -10.13 7.01
C ARG A 99 -4.56 -10.77 8.27
N GLY A 100 -3.52 -11.58 8.12
CA GLY A 100 -2.83 -12.20 9.25
C GLY A 100 -2.26 -11.18 10.23
N CYS A 101 -1.71 -10.06 9.76
CA CYS A 101 -1.23 -8.96 10.61
C CYS A 101 -2.35 -8.27 11.41
N ARG A 102 -3.62 -8.44 11.01
CA ARG A 102 -4.81 -7.95 11.73
C ARG A 102 -5.37 -8.96 12.73
N GLY A 103 -4.92 -10.21 12.67
CA GLY A 103 -5.57 -11.33 13.35
C GLY A 103 -6.87 -11.82 12.68
N LEU A 104 -7.00 -11.65 11.35
CA LEU A 104 -8.14 -12.10 10.51
C LEU A 104 -7.79 -13.22 9.52
#